data_AF-A0A8J5QUI8-F1
#
_entry.id   AF-A0A8J5QUI8-F1
#
_cell.length_a   1.000
_cell.length_b   1.000
_cell.length_c   1.000
_cell.angle_alpha   90.00
_cell.angle_beta   90.00
_cell.angle_gamma   90.00
#
_symmetry.space_group_name_H-M   'P 1'
#
loop_
_entity.id
_entity.type
_entity.pdbx_description
1 polymer ?
#
loop_
_entity_poly.entity_id
_entity_poly.type
_entity_poly.pdbx_seq_one_letter_code
_entity_poly.pdbx_strand_id
1 'polypeptide(L)'
;MEWLFGKRVTPDEMLRKNQRALNKAMRDLDRERQRMEQQEKKIIADIKKLAKEGQMDAVKIMAKDLVRTRRYVKKFMLMKANIQAVSLKIQTLKSQNTMANAMKGVTRAMQNMNNDAVVAQVLDELGLQLTDQLSGLPQATGSLSIAGSKQPVATAAGAGGEDASGGGGNLPDADADLQARLENLRRE
;
A
#
# COMPACT_ATOMS: atom_id res chain seq x y z
N MET A 1 13.82 -26.18 13.30
CA MET A 1 13.07 -26.73 12.15
C MET A 1 12.72 -25.71 11.06
N GLU A 2 13.06 -24.43 11.17
CA GLU A 2 12.75 -23.42 10.11
C GLU A 2 13.77 -23.31 8.97
N TRP A 3 14.96 -23.91 9.10
CA TRP A 3 15.99 -23.88 8.05
C TRP A 3 15.75 -24.93 6.93
N LEU A 4 15.00 -26.01 7.23
CA LEU A 4 14.71 -27.11 6.30
C LEU A 4 13.46 -26.89 5.43
N PHE A 5 12.56 -25.99 5.84
CA PHE A 5 11.39 -25.58 5.07
C PHE A 5 11.60 -24.14 4.62
N GLY A 6 12.31 -23.96 3.51
CA GLY A 6 12.66 -22.66 2.95
C GLY A 6 11.50 -21.67 3.02
N LYS A 7 11.79 -20.44 3.48
CA LYS A 7 10.82 -19.36 3.73
C LYS A 7 9.72 -19.38 2.67
N ARG A 8 8.52 -19.79 3.08
CA ARG A 8 7.32 -19.68 2.26
C ARG A 8 7.09 -18.20 2.08
N VAL A 9 7.44 -17.69 0.90
CA VAL A 9 7.18 -16.30 0.51
C VAL A 9 5.70 -16.05 0.73
N THR A 10 5.37 -15.10 1.61
CA THR A 10 3.97 -14.80 1.87
C THR A 10 3.33 -14.25 0.58
N PRO A 11 2.01 -14.42 0.39
CA PRO A 11 1.32 -13.87 -0.78
C PRO A 11 1.63 -12.37 -0.99
N ASP A 12 1.75 -11.61 0.10
CA ASP A 12 2.13 -10.18 0.07
C ASP A 12 3.56 -9.93 -0.42
N GLU A 13 4.53 -10.74 0.00
CA GLU A 13 5.91 -10.64 -0.48
C GLU A 13 6.04 -11.00 -1.96
N MET A 14 5.29 -12.00 -2.42
CA MET A 14 5.24 -12.39 -3.83
C MET A 14 4.63 -11.27 -4.68
N LEU A 15 3.51 -10.68 -4.25
CA LEU A 15 2.88 -9.53 -4.93
C LEU A 15 3.84 -8.32 -4.98
N ARG A 16 4.54 -8.01 -3.88
CA ARG A 16 5.56 -6.94 -3.85
C ARG A 16 6.75 -7.21 -4.75
N LYS A 17 7.22 -8.46 -4.85
CA LYS A 17 8.33 -8.85 -5.75
C LYS A 17 7.90 -8.74 -7.21
N ASN A 18 6.71 -9.22 -7.55
CA ASN A 18 6.14 -9.11 -8.90
C ASN A 18 5.94 -7.65 -9.30
N GLN A 19 5.38 -6.81 -8.42
CA GLN A 19 5.21 -5.38 -8.69
C GLN A 19 6.54 -4.69 -9.04
N ARG A 20 7.61 -5.00 -8.29
CA ARG A 20 8.95 -4.46 -8.55
C ARG A 20 9.52 -4.96 -9.89
N ALA A 21 9.34 -6.24 -10.19
CA ALA A 21 9.77 -6.82 -11.46
C ALA A 21 9.04 -6.18 -12.65
N LEU A 22 7.71 -5.98 -12.55
CA LEU A 22 6.92 -5.30 -13.58
C LEU A 22 7.34 -3.83 -13.75
N ASN A 23 7.57 -3.11 -12.65
CA ASN A 23 8.04 -1.72 -12.72
C ASN A 23 9.42 -1.60 -13.39
N LYS A 24 10.31 -2.56 -13.12
CA LYS A 24 11.61 -2.64 -13.82
C LYS A 24 11.41 -2.92 -15.31
N ALA A 25 10.60 -3.92 -15.65
CA ALA A 25 10.28 -4.25 -17.03
C ALA A 25 9.68 -3.06 -17.80
N MET A 26 8.77 -2.30 -17.20
CA MET A 26 8.22 -1.08 -17.83
C MET A 26 9.30 -0.06 -18.19
N ARG A 27 10.26 0.18 -17.28
CA ARG A 27 11.38 1.11 -17.54
C ARG A 27 12.33 0.59 -18.61
N ASP A 28 12.61 -0.70 -18.60
CA ASP A 28 13.47 -1.33 -19.60
C ASP A 28 12.82 -1.28 -21.00
N LEU A 29 11.50 -1.50 -21.09
CA LEU A 29 10.74 -1.32 -22.33
C LEU A 29 10.73 0.13 -22.82
N ASP A 30 10.60 1.11 -21.92
CA ASP A 30 10.65 2.52 -22.30
C ASP A 30 12.02 2.91 -22.85
N ARG A 31 13.11 2.42 -22.25
CA ARG A 31 14.47 2.62 -22.75
C ARG A 31 14.68 1.98 -24.12
N GLU A 32 14.19 0.76 -24.31
CA GLU A 32 14.32 0.07 -25.60
C GLU A 32 13.48 0.75 -26.69
N ARG A 33 12.28 1.23 -26.35
CA ARG A 33 11.45 2.03 -27.26
C ARG A 33 12.19 3.30 -27.71
N GLN A 34 12.81 4.03 -26.78
CA GLN A 34 13.58 5.24 -27.11
C GLN A 34 14.78 4.94 -28.02
N ARG A 35 15.48 3.82 -27.82
CA ARG A 35 16.56 3.39 -28.72
C ARG A 35 16.04 3.12 -30.13
N MET A 36 14.91 2.43 -30.24
CA MET A 36 14.27 2.15 -31.53
C MET A 36 13.76 3.43 -32.21
N GLU A 37 13.22 4.39 -31.47
CA GLU A 37 12.83 5.70 -32.00
C GLU A 37 14.04 6.50 -32.51
N GLN A 38 15.19 6.43 -31.83
CA GLN A 38 16.44 7.03 -32.30
C GLN A 38 16.97 6.35 -33.56
N GLN A 39 16.93 5.01 -33.61
CA GLN A 39 17.29 4.26 -34.81
C GLN A 39 16.36 4.60 -35.99
N GLU A 40 15.05 4.74 -35.75
CA GLU A 40 14.09 5.17 -36.77
C GLU A 40 14.51 6.51 -37.39
N LYS A 41 14.87 7.49 -36.56
CA LYS A 41 15.35 8.80 -37.03
C LYS A 41 16.64 8.70 -37.85
N LYS A 42 17.58 7.84 -37.45
CA LYS A 42 18.83 7.60 -38.19
C LYS A 42 18.55 6.95 -39.55
N ILE A 43 17.75 5.87 -39.58
CA ILE A 43 17.36 5.19 -40.82
C ILE A 43 16.67 6.15 -41.78
N ILE A 44 15.80 7.05 -41.29
CA ILE A 44 15.18 8.09 -42.13
C ILE A 44 16.23 9.04 -42.73
N ALA A 45 17.22 9.46 -41.96
CA ALA A 45 18.30 10.32 -42.45
C ALA A 45 19.15 9.59 -43.51
N ASP A 46 19.49 8.33 -43.27
CA ASP A 46 20.27 7.49 -44.19
C ASP A 46 19.51 7.22 -45.50
N ILE A 47 18.21 6.91 -45.42
CA ILE A 47 17.33 6.78 -46.60
C ILE A 47 17.35 8.06 -47.42
N LYS A 48 17.23 9.23 -46.79
CA LYS A 48 17.26 10.53 -47.48
C LYS A 48 18.62 10.78 -48.14
N LYS A 49 19.72 10.38 -47.51
CA LYS A 49 21.07 10.52 -48.05
C LYS A 49 21.28 9.61 -49.26
N LEU A 50 20.99 8.31 -49.13
CA LEU A 50 21.13 7.32 -50.19
C LEU A 50 20.23 7.61 -51.40
N ALA A 51 19.04 8.18 -51.15
CA ALA A 51 18.15 8.61 -52.23
C ALA A 51 18.74 9.77 -53.04
N LYS A 52 19.43 10.73 -52.40
CA LYS A 52 20.13 11.82 -53.11
C LYS A 52 21.34 11.33 -53.89
N GLU A 53 22.00 10.29 -53.40
CA GLU A 53 23.12 9.62 -54.08
C GLU A 53 22.66 8.70 -55.22
N GLY A 54 21.34 8.53 -55.43
CA GLY A 54 20.78 7.69 -56.50
C GLY A 54 20.83 6.19 -56.25
N GLN A 55 21.20 5.75 -55.04
CA GLN A 55 21.33 4.33 -54.68
C GLN A 55 19.96 3.70 -54.32
N MET A 56 19.11 3.54 -55.33
CA MET A 56 17.70 3.11 -55.14
C MET A 56 17.54 1.70 -54.55
N ASP A 57 18.47 0.78 -54.81
CA ASP A 57 18.44 -0.57 -54.22
C ASP A 57 18.72 -0.54 -52.71
N ALA A 58 19.70 0.27 -52.27
CA ALA A 58 19.98 0.49 -50.85
C ALA A 58 18.79 1.15 -50.15
N VAL A 59 18.17 2.15 -50.78
CA VAL A 59 16.94 2.80 -50.29
C VAL A 59 15.80 1.78 -50.09
N LYS A 60 15.60 0.85 -51.03
CA LYS A 60 14.56 -0.17 -50.92
C LYS A 60 14.80 -1.12 -49.74
N ILE A 61 16.06 -1.49 -49.47
CA ILE A 61 16.41 -2.33 -48.31
C ILE A 61 16.19 -1.56 -47.00
N MET A 62 16.69 -0.33 -46.91
CA MET A 62 16.55 0.51 -45.72
C MET A 62 15.09 0.86 -45.43
N ALA A 63 14.26 1.06 -46.46
CA ALA A 63 12.83 1.29 -46.29
C ALA A 63 12.11 0.08 -45.66
N LYS A 64 12.50 -1.15 -46.00
CA LYS A 64 11.97 -2.35 -45.32
C LYS A 64 12.36 -2.37 -43.85
N ASP A 65 13.59 -1.98 -43.54
CA ASP A 65 14.07 -1.90 -42.15
C ASP A 65 13.32 -0.84 -41.34
N LEU A 66 13.06 0.33 -41.93
CA LEU A 66 12.24 1.37 -41.33
C LEU A 66 10.84 0.85 -40.92
N VAL A 67 10.19 0.08 -41.79
CA VAL A 67 8.88 -0.51 -41.50
C VAL A 67 8.96 -1.52 -40.34
N ARG A 68 10.03 -2.33 -40.28
CA ARG A 68 10.25 -3.26 -39.15
C ARG A 68 10.45 -2.50 -37.84
N THR A 69 11.32 -1.49 -37.84
CA THR A 69 11.60 -0.62 -36.67
C THR A 69 10.32 0.03 -36.15
N ARG A 70 9.49 0.60 -37.03
CA ARG A 70 8.17 1.15 -36.65
C ARG A 70 7.24 0.10 -36.05
N ARG A 71 7.22 -1.11 -36.60
CA ARG A 71 6.43 -2.22 -36.06
C ARG A 71 6.90 -2.60 -34.65
N TYR A 72 8.21 -2.61 -34.41
CA TYR A 72 8.77 -2.87 -33.09
C TYR A 72 8.42 -1.76 -32.09
N VAL A 73 8.53 -0.48 -32.46
CA VAL A 73 8.12 0.65 -31.60
C VAL A 73 6.65 0.49 -31.18
N LYS A 74 5.74 0.19 -32.12
CA LYS A 74 4.33 -0.09 -31.82
C LYS A 74 4.16 -1.31 -30.90
N LYS A 75 4.89 -2.39 -31.16
CA LYS A 75 4.87 -3.60 -30.32
C LYS A 75 5.33 -3.30 -28.89
N PHE A 76 6.35 -2.46 -28.70
CA PHE A 76 6.80 -2.02 -27.39
C PHE A 76 5.77 -1.15 -26.67
N MET A 77 5.08 -0.24 -27.36
CA MET A 77 3.96 0.51 -26.76
C MET A 77 2.83 -0.42 -26.29
N LEU A 78 2.43 -1.38 -27.12
CA LEU A 78 1.38 -2.33 -26.76
C LEU A 78 1.82 -3.23 -25.59
N MET A 79 3.07 -3.68 -25.59
CA MET A 79 3.62 -4.49 -24.50
C MET A 79 3.69 -3.70 -23.19
N LYS A 80 4.03 -2.41 -23.22
CA LYS A 80 3.98 -1.53 -22.05
C LYS A 80 2.54 -1.42 -21.52
N ALA A 81 1.57 -1.19 -22.39
CA ALA A 81 0.16 -1.11 -22.00
C ALA A 81 -0.32 -2.42 -21.33
N ASN A 82 0.09 -3.58 -21.87
CA ASN A 82 -0.20 -4.88 -21.25
C ASN A 82 0.42 -5.02 -19.86
N ILE A 83 1.70 -4.63 -19.68
CA ILE A 83 2.35 -4.67 -18.37
C ILE A 83 1.69 -3.70 -17.39
N GLN A 84 1.29 -2.51 -17.84
CA GLN A 84 0.54 -1.55 -17.03
C GLN A 84 -0.80 -2.15 -16.59
N ALA A 85 -1.54 -2.81 -17.48
CA ALA A 85 -2.79 -3.50 -17.14
C ALA A 85 -2.58 -4.61 -16.09
N VAL A 86 -1.52 -5.42 -16.24
CA VAL A 86 -1.17 -6.45 -15.25
C VAL A 86 -0.76 -5.81 -13.91
N SER A 87 -0.01 -4.71 -13.94
CA SER A 87 0.36 -3.95 -12.75
C SER A 87 -0.87 -3.43 -12.00
N LEU A 88 -1.85 -2.88 -12.71
CA LEU A 88 -3.11 -2.44 -12.11
C LEU A 88 -3.87 -3.61 -11.47
N LYS A 89 -3.91 -4.77 -12.14
CA LYS A 89 -4.51 -5.98 -11.58
C LYS A 89 -3.79 -6.43 -10.30
N ILE A 90 -2.47 -6.38 -10.25
CA ILE A 90 -1.69 -6.69 -9.04
C ILE A 90 -1.97 -5.69 -7.93
N GLN A 91 -2.10 -4.40 -8.24
CA GLN A 91 -2.48 -3.37 -7.28
C GLN A 91 -3.86 -3.64 -6.68
N THR A 92 -4.83 -4.04 -7.51
CA THR A 92 -6.16 -4.47 -7.05
C THR A 92 -6.08 -5.73 -6.19
N LEU A 93 -5.28 -6.73 -6.57
CA LEU A 93 -5.11 -7.95 -5.77
C LEU A 93 -4.48 -7.64 -4.40
N LYS A 94 -3.55 -6.69 -4.35
CA LYS A 94 -2.94 -6.23 -3.10
C LYS A 94 -3.98 -5.57 -2.19
N SER A 95 -4.83 -4.68 -2.70
CA SER A 95 -5.87 -4.04 -1.89
C SER A 95 -6.91 -5.04 -1.40
N GLN A 96 -7.29 -6.00 -2.25
CA GLN A 96 -8.15 -7.12 -1.87
C GLN A 96 -7.54 -7.96 -0.75
N ASN A 97 -6.24 -8.28 -0.82
CA ASN A 97 -5.57 -9.05 0.24
C ASN A 97 -5.52 -8.29 1.57
N THR A 98 -5.21 -6.98 1.55
CA THR A 98 -5.24 -6.16 2.77
C THR A 98 -6.65 -6.04 3.35
N MET A 99 -7.66 -5.92 2.50
CA MET A 99 -9.06 -5.90 2.93
C MET A 99 -9.47 -7.25 3.53
N ALA A 100 -9.09 -8.37 2.92
CA ALA A 100 -9.35 -9.70 3.45
C ALA A 100 -8.69 -9.91 4.83
N ASN A 101 -7.46 -9.41 5.02
CA ASN A 101 -6.79 -9.45 6.32
C ASN A 101 -7.48 -8.56 7.37
N ALA A 102 -7.92 -7.37 6.99
CA ALA A 102 -8.71 -6.50 7.87
C ALA A 102 -10.06 -7.12 8.23
N MET A 103 -10.78 -7.67 7.25
CA MET A 103 -12.04 -8.38 7.44
C MET A 103 -11.87 -9.60 8.35
N LYS A 104 -10.74 -10.33 8.28
CA LYS A 104 -10.43 -11.39 9.25
C LYS A 104 -10.34 -10.86 10.68
N GLY A 105 -9.71 -9.70 10.89
CA GLY A 105 -9.65 -9.03 12.19
C GLY A 105 -11.02 -8.60 12.70
N VAL A 106 -11.81 -7.95 11.84
CA VAL A 106 -13.19 -7.54 12.15
C VAL A 106 -14.09 -8.73 12.44
N THR A 107 -13.99 -9.80 11.65
CA THR A 107 -14.79 -11.02 11.85
C THR A 107 -14.44 -11.70 13.17
N ARG A 108 -13.15 -11.78 13.52
CA ARG A 108 -12.73 -12.31 14.82
C ARG A 108 -13.23 -11.43 15.98
N ALA A 109 -13.19 -10.11 15.84
CA ALA A 109 -13.75 -9.21 16.84
C ALA A 109 -15.27 -9.38 16.98
N MET A 110 -16.01 -9.50 15.87
CA MET A 110 -17.45 -9.79 15.88
C MET A 110 -17.76 -11.14 16.51
N GLN A 111 -16.96 -12.17 16.24
CA GLN A 111 -17.13 -13.49 16.84
C GLN A 111 -16.92 -13.44 18.36
N ASN A 112 -15.90 -12.74 18.83
CA ASN A 112 -15.67 -12.53 20.25
C ASN A 112 -16.83 -11.75 20.89
N MET A 113 -17.28 -10.66 20.26
CA MET A 113 -18.43 -9.88 20.72
C MET A 113 -19.71 -10.70 20.80
N ASN A 114 -19.94 -11.60 19.83
CA ASN A 114 -21.09 -12.50 19.82
C ASN A 114 -21.00 -13.52 20.96
N ASN A 115 -19.82 -14.07 21.23
CA ASN A 115 -19.62 -14.97 22.38
C ASN A 115 -19.85 -14.24 23.70
N ASP A 116 -19.31 -13.02 23.86
CA ASP A 116 -19.49 -12.20 25.07
C ASP A 116 -20.96 -11.82 25.27
N ALA A 117 -21.67 -11.46 24.21
CA ALA A 117 -23.11 -11.17 24.25
C ALA A 117 -23.93 -12.40 24.66
N VAL A 118 -23.61 -13.58 24.13
CA VAL A 118 -24.26 -14.85 24.52
C VAL A 118 -23.96 -15.19 25.98
N VAL A 119 -22.72 -14.99 26.45
CA VAL A 119 -22.36 -15.20 27.86
C VAL A 119 -23.12 -14.24 28.78
N ALA A 120 -23.22 -12.96 28.41
CA ALA A 120 -23.99 -11.98 29.17
C ALA A 120 -25.49 -12.33 29.24
N GLN A 121 -26.08 -12.78 28.12
CA GLN A 121 -27.47 -13.20 28.06
C GLN A 121 -27.72 -14.47 28.91
N VAL A 122 -26.82 -15.45 28.86
CA VAL A 122 -26.91 -16.66 29.70
C VAL A 122 -26.72 -16.34 31.17
N LEU A 123 -25.86 -15.37 31.53
CA LEU A 123 -25.71 -14.90 32.91
C LEU A 123 -26.96 -14.22 33.43
N ASP A 124 -27.64 -13.43 32.59
CA ASP A 124 -28.91 -12.77 32.92
C ASP A 124 -30.05 -13.81 33.06
N GLU A 125 -30.07 -14.82 32.18
CA GLU A 125 -31.11 -15.86 32.13
C GLU A 125 -30.92 -16.99 33.17
N LEU A 126 -29.68 -17.28 33.60
CA LEU A 126 -29.39 -18.19 34.73
C LEU A 126 -29.59 -17.53 36.11
N GLY A 127 -30.00 -16.27 36.16
CA GLY A 127 -30.48 -15.64 37.40
C GLY A 127 -29.43 -15.54 38.51
N LEU A 128 -28.15 -15.31 38.20
CA LEU A 128 -27.17 -14.91 39.21
C LEU A 128 -27.40 -13.44 39.60
N GLN A 129 -28.49 -13.20 40.35
CA GLN A 129 -28.73 -12.02 41.18
C GLN A 129 -27.72 -11.97 42.34
N LEU A 130 -26.41 -11.93 42.05
CA LEU A 130 -25.39 -11.71 43.08
C LEU A 130 -25.41 -10.26 43.62
N THR A 131 -26.34 -9.43 43.15
CA THR A 131 -26.62 -8.08 43.66
C THR A 131 -27.72 -8.06 44.73
N ASP A 132 -28.60 -9.07 44.79
CA ASP A 132 -29.75 -9.04 45.72
C ASP A 132 -29.45 -9.67 47.10
N GLN A 133 -28.33 -10.41 47.23
CA GLN A 133 -27.89 -10.97 48.53
C GLN A 133 -26.81 -10.16 49.26
N LEU A 134 -26.21 -9.13 48.64
CA LEU A 134 -25.25 -8.23 49.32
C LEU A 134 -25.89 -6.93 49.84
N SER A 135 -27.17 -6.69 49.52
CA SER A 135 -27.97 -5.56 50.04
C SER A 135 -28.56 -5.80 51.43
N GLY A 136 -28.44 -7.02 51.99
CA GLY A 136 -29.10 -7.45 53.22
C GLY A 136 -28.23 -7.57 54.48
N LEU A 137 -27.01 -6.99 54.50
CA LEU A 137 -26.17 -7.00 55.70
C LEU A 137 -26.30 -5.67 56.47
N PRO A 138 -26.66 -5.70 57.77
CA PRO A 138 -26.66 -4.50 58.60
C PRO A 138 -25.23 -3.97 58.73
N GLN A 139 -25.04 -2.70 58.39
CA GLN A 139 -23.82 -1.96 58.71
C GLN A 139 -23.71 -1.85 60.24
N ALA A 140 -22.91 -2.73 60.84
CA ALA A 140 -22.51 -2.59 62.24
C ALA A 140 -21.47 -1.46 62.34
N THR A 141 -21.90 -0.39 63.01
CA THR A 141 -21.08 0.72 63.47
C THR A 141 -19.89 0.22 64.30
N GLY A 142 -18.68 0.41 63.80
CA GLY A 142 -17.43 0.05 64.49
C GLY A 142 -16.31 0.98 64.05
N SER A 143 -16.29 2.18 64.62
CA SER A 143 -15.23 3.17 64.47
C SER A 143 -13.95 2.68 65.15
N LEU A 144 -12.92 2.30 64.40
CA LEU A 144 -11.54 2.27 64.89
C LEU A 144 -10.59 2.69 63.76
N SER A 145 -10.22 3.96 63.81
CA SER A 145 -9.17 4.61 63.06
C SER A 145 -7.82 3.98 63.39
N ILE A 146 -7.02 3.64 62.37
CA ILE A 146 -5.56 3.67 62.48
C ILE A 146 -4.93 3.94 61.12
N ALA A 147 -3.88 4.74 61.21
CA ALA A 147 -3.24 5.49 60.17
C ALA A 147 -2.42 4.63 59.21
N GLY A 148 -2.18 5.19 58.01
CA GLY A 148 -0.95 4.91 57.27
C GLY A 148 -1.10 4.69 55.78
N SER A 149 -1.09 5.79 55.04
CA SER A 149 -0.20 6.07 53.91
C SER A 149 -0.94 6.70 52.72
N LYS A 150 -0.72 8.01 52.59
CA LYS A 150 -1.08 8.84 51.46
C LYS A 150 -0.34 8.35 50.20
N GLN A 151 -1.12 7.95 49.21
CA GLN A 151 -0.93 8.47 47.85
C GLN A 151 -1.33 9.95 47.83
N PRO A 152 -0.67 10.80 47.04
CA PRO A 152 -1.35 11.91 46.42
C PRO A 152 -1.41 11.72 44.90
N VAL A 153 -2.62 11.90 44.39
CA VAL A 153 -2.95 11.98 42.98
C VAL A 153 -3.05 13.46 42.59
N ALA A 154 -2.44 13.79 41.44
CA ALA A 154 -2.74 14.84 40.45
C ALA A 154 -3.00 16.30 40.86
N THR A 155 -2.33 17.22 40.16
CA THR A 155 -3.00 18.37 39.50
C THR A 155 -2.13 18.89 38.34
N ALA A 156 -2.83 19.31 37.28
CA ALA A 156 -2.32 19.79 36.00
C ALA A 156 -1.55 21.13 36.05
N ALA A 157 -0.65 21.34 35.08
CA ALA A 157 -0.59 22.51 34.18
C ALA A 157 0.81 22.70 33.59
N GLY A 158 0.87 22.94 32.27
CA GLY A 158 1.80 23.92 31.69
C GLY A 158 3.22 23.47 31.33
N ALA A 159 3.43 23.38 30.01
CA ALA A 159 4.52 24.01 29.24
C ALA A 159 6.01 23.72 29.57
N GLY A 160 6.74 23.40 28.49
CA GLY A 160 8.21 23.36 28.42
C GLY A 160 8.71 21.92 28.59
N GLY A 161 9.22 21.22 27.58
CA GLY A 161 10.18 21.63 26.57
C GLY A 161 11.45 20.83 26.84
N GLU A 162 12.01 20.22 25.78
CA GLU A 162 13.25 19.41 25.74
C GLU A 162 13.04 17.89 25.75
N ASP A 163 13.09 17.29 24.56
CA ASP A 163 14.05 16.19 24.36
C ASP A 163 14.59 16.24 22.92
N ALA A 164 15.85 16.65 22.81
CA ALA A 164 16.60 16.70 21.58
C ALA A 164 17.19 15.31 21.31
N SER A 165 16.50 14.51 20.49
CA SER A 165 17.11 13.37 19.81
C SER A 165 16.93 13.53 18.31
N GLY A 166 18.06 13.64 17.62
CA GLY A 166 18.12 13.85 16.18
C GLY A 166 17.75 12.62 15.37
N GLY A 167 17.35 12.86 14.11
CA GLY A 167 17.52 11.89 13.04
C GLY A 167 16.33 11.64 12.12
N GLY A 168 16.07 12.58 11.21
CA GLY A 168 15.74 12.25 9.82
C GLY A 168 14.27 12.06 9.42
N GLY A 169 13.90 12.68 8.30
CA GLY A 169 12.81 12.19 7.44
C GLY A 169 11.67 13.15 7.19
N ASN A 170 11.86 14.05 6.23
CA ASN A 170 10.86 14.92 5.63
C ASN A 170 9.62 14.13 5.12
N LEU A 171 8.49 14.19 5.82
CA LEU A 171 7.17 13.78 5.30
C LEU A 171 6.03 14.70 5.79
N PRO A 172 5.87 15.91 5.22
CA PRO A 172 4.54 16.52 5.18
C PRO A 172 4.10 17.09 3.81
N ASP A 173 4.72 16.72 2.69
CA ASP A 173 4.40 17.34 1.37
C ASP A 173 3.32 16.62 0.54
N ALA A 174 3.01 15.35 0.82
CA ALA A 174 2.08 14.59 -0.04
C ALA A 174 0.61 15.01 0.15
N ASP A 175 0.22 15.35 1.38
CA ASP A 175 -1.16 15.76 1.68
C ASP A 175 -1.41 17.22 1.26
N ALA A 176 -0.38 18.07 1.31
CA ALA A 176 -0.46 19.46 0.83
C ALA A 176 -0.64 19.53 -0.70
N ASP A 177 0.10 18.72 -1.45
CA ASP A 177 -0.02 18.65 -2.92
C ASP A 177 -1.37 18.11 -3.39
N LEU A 178 -1.97 17.17 -2.63
CA LEU A 178 -3.29 16.62 -2.92
C LEU A 178 -4.40 17.63 -2.63
N GLN A 179 -4.27 18.42 -1.56
CA GLN A 179 -5.21 19.50 -1.23
C GLN A 179 -5.17 20.62 -2.26
N ALA A 180 -3.98 21.05 -2.70
CA ALA A 180 -3.84 22.06 -3.74
C ALA A 180 -4.46 21.62 -5.08
N ARG A 181 -4.34 20.34 -5.44
CA ARG A 181 -4.99 19.77 -6.63
C ARG A 181 -6.52 19.69 -6.50
N LEU A 182 -7.03 19.44 -5.30
CA LEU A 182 -8.48 19.43 -5.03
C LEU A 182 -9.08 20.85 -5.10
N GLU A 183 -8.33 21.86 -4.65
CA GLU A 183 -8.80 23.25 -4.67
C GLU A 183 -8.88 23.82 -6.10
N ASN A 184 -7.92 23.48 -6.96
CA ASN A 184 -7.98 23.84 -8.38
C ASN A 184 -9.15 23.18 -9.13
N LEU A 185 -9.54 21.96 -8.76
CA LEU A 185 -10.67 21.27 -9.37
C LEU A 185 -12.04 21.76 -8.88
N ARG A 186 -12.07 22.46 -7.75
CA ARG A 186 -13.28 23.00 -7.13
C ARG A 186 -13.55 24.46 -7.54
N ARG A 187 -12.60 25.07 -8.26
CA ARG A 187 -12.61 26.48 -8.69
C ARG A 187 -12.90 26.66 -10.19
N GLU A 188 -12.83 25.59 -10.98
CA GLU A 188 -13.45 25.48 -12.31
C GLU A 188 -14.91 25.03 -12.17
#